data_AF-A0A935CCM9-F1
#
_entry.id   AF-A0A935CCM9-F1
#
_cell.length_a   1.000
_cell.length_b   1.000
_cell.length_c   1.000
_cell.angle_alpha   90.00
_cell.angle_beta   90.00
_cell.angle_gamma   90.00
#
_symmetry.space_group_name_H-M   'P 1'
#
loop_
_entity.id
_entity.type
_entity.pdbx_description
1 polymer ?
#
loop_
_entity_poly.entity_id
_entity_poly.type
_entity_poly.pdbx_seq_one_letter_code
_entity_poly.pdbx_strand_id
1 'polypeptide(L)'
;MLNFRKILPLFGIILVIALKACTYEVVPEGVSCAIVPSIELVAVTDADCGSANGLIQVEGVATEGVVFKFSLNDQENTTGIFENLAAGSYTIEIETIDGCTNSLTTDVKNANGVNISGEAFKSGCGTNSGRITVQAEGGATPYQFKIAGQAFQDANEFTNLSPGKYVVIARDAGGCEVSREMEVKSDVAFSTVKSIVSQNCATSSCHGGNVSPDFRVESNILSNASKIKSRTESKSMPPSSSGISLTNEEIQEIACWVNDGASQ
;
A
#
# COMPACT_ATOMS: atom_id res chain seq x y z
N MET A 1 -27.31 24.53 -102.75
CA MET A 1 -27.85 25.85 -103.19
C MET A 1 -27.79 26.78 -101.99
N LEU A 2 -26.80 27.67 -101.99
CA LEU A 2 -26.96 29.13 -102.13
C LEU A 2 -27.63 29.86 -100.95
N ASN A 3 -26.83 30.80 -100.42
CA ASN A 3 -27.19 32.15 -99.96
C ASN A 3 -27.77 32.40 -98.56
N PHE A 4 -26.87 32.90 -97.71
CA PHE A 4 -26.92 34.22 -97.05
C PHE A 4 -28.29 34.91 -96.88
N ARG A 5 -28.62 35.21 -95.62
CA ARG A 5 -29.10 36.55 -95.26
C ARG A 5 -28.74 36.91 -93.81
N LYS A 6 -27.81 37.86 -93.67
CA LYS A 6 -27.60 38.69 -92.47
C LYS A 6 -28.78 39.63 -92.30
N ILE A 7 -29.34 39.77 -91.08
CA ILE A 7 -29.78 41.02 -90.46
C ILE A 7 -29.64 40.90 -88.91
N LEU A 8 -28.99 41.91 -88.34
CA LEU A 8 -28.68 42.31 -86.95
C LEU A 8 -29.93 42.47 -86.00
N PRO A 9 -29.80 42.87 -84.72
CA PRO A 9 -28.95 42.42 -83.59
C PRO A 9 -29.78 42.32 -82.26
N LEU A 10 -29.08 42.33 -81.11
CA LEU A 10 -29.52 42.78 -79.76
C LEU A 10 -29.99 41.73 -78.71
N PHE A 11 -29.25 41.75 -77.60
CA PHE A 11 -29.53 41.26 -76.22
C PHE A 11 -29.88 39.76 -76.11
N GLY A 12 -28.97 38.90 -75.66
CA GLY A 12 -28.24 39.01 -74.41
C GLY A 12 -28.89 38.05 -73.41
N ILE A 13 -28.42 36.80 -73.37
CA ILE A 13 -28.43 35.90 -72.21
C ILE A 13 -27.25 34.95 -72.44
N ILE A 14 -26.17 35.15 -71.71
CA ILE A 14 -25.09 34.17 -71.59
C ILE A 14 -25.65 33.07 -70.67
N LEU A 15 -26.17 31.99 -71.26
CA LEU A 15 -26.49 30.78 -70.51
C LEU A 15 -25.16 30.06 -70.22
N VAL A 16 -24.57 30.37 -69.08
CA VAL A 16 -23.43 29.62 -68.52
C VAL A 16 -23.95 28.25 -68.12
N ILE A 17 -23.85 27.27 -69.03
CA ILE A 17 -23.99 25.86 -68.67
C ILE A 17 -22.74 25.51 -67.87
N ALA A 18 -22.86 25.55 -66.54
CA ALA A 18 -21.84 25.06 -65.64
C ALA A 18 -21.74 23.53 -65.84
N LEU A 19 -20.82 23.11 -66.72
CA LEU A 19 -20.30 21.75 -66.72
C LEU A 19 -19.58 21.57 -65.37
N LYS A 20 -20.31 21.07 -64.38
CA LYS A 20 -19.74 20.56 -63.14
C LYS A 20 -18.77 19.44 -63.54
N ALA A 21 -17.49 19.78 -63.62
CA ALA A 21 -16.45 18.77 -63.63
C ALA A 21 -16.58 18.01 -62.30
N CYS A 22 -17.03 16.76 -62.36
CA CYS A 22 -16.92 15.86 -61.22
C CYS A 22 -15.43 15.60 -60.99
N THR A 23 -14.82 16.34 -60.06
CA THR A 23 -13.54 15.96 -59.50
C THR A 23 -13.82 14.86 -58.49
N TYR A 24 -13.51 13.63 -58.86
CA TYR A 24 -13.41 12.51 -57.92
C TYR A 24 -12.19 12.80 -57.04
N GLU A 25 -12.42 13.12 -55.77
CA GLU A 25 -11.37 13.02 -54.76
C GLU A 25 -11.01 11.54 -54.66
N VAL A 26 -9.80 11.21 -55.09
CA VAL A 26 -9.19 9.92 -54.76
C VAL A 26 -9.00 9.96 -53.24
N VAL A 27 -9.90 9.32 -52.50
CA VAL A 27 -9.66 9.02 -51.09
C VAL A 27 -8.39 8.16 -51.11
N PRO A 28 -7.29 8.57 -50.47
CA PRO A 28 -6.09 7.74 -50.42
C PRO A 28 -6.53 6.40 -49.87
N GLU A 29 -6.33 5.33 -50.64
CA GLU A 29 -6.61 3.98 -50.19
C GLU A 29 -5.93 3.85 -48.83
N GLY A 30 -6.75 3.72 -47.77
CA GLY A 30 -6.22 3.60 -46.41
C GLY A 30 -5.18 2.49 -46.45
N VAL A 31 -3.99 2.76 -45.89
CA VAL A 31 -2.87 1.81 -45.87
C VAL A 31 -3.41 0.49 -45.34
N SER A 32 -3.73 -0.41 -46.26
CA SER A 32 -4.43 -1.64 -45.94
C SER A 32 -3.36 -2.52 -45.34
N CYS A 33 -3.47 -2.77 -44.05
CA CYS A 33 -2.56 -3.67 -43.36
C CYS A 33 -2.69 -5.09 -43.94
N ALA A 34 -1.88 -5.39 -44.95
CA ALA A 34 -1.97 -6.63 -45.71
C ALA A 34 -1.39 -7.82 -44.94
N ILE A 35 -0.47 -7.56 -44.00
CA ILE A 35 0.17 -8.57 -43.16
C ILE A 35 0.24 -8.03 -41.74
N VAL A 36 -0.71 -8.45 -40.89
CA VAL A 36 -0.67 -8.16 -39.46
C VAL A 36 0.53 -8.90 -38.86
N PRO A 37 1.45 -8.21 -38.14
CA PRO A 37 2.57 -8.88 -37.49
C PRO A 37 2.06 -9.79 -36.36
N SER A 38 2.75 -10.90 -36.09
CA SER A 38 2.56 -11.64 -34.85
C SER A 38 3.63 -11.27 -33.83
N ILE A 39 3.25 -11.32 -32.56
CA ILE A 39 4.11 -11.06 -31.41
C ILE A 39 4.11 -12.30 -30.53
N GLU A 40 5.30 -12.75 -30.15
CA GLU A 40 5.51 -13.92 -29.31
C GLU A 40 6.26 -13.55 -28.04
N LEU A 41 5.88 -14.19 -26.93
CA LEU A 41 6.57 -14.02 -25.66
C LEU A 41 7.81 -14.90 -25.63
N VAL A 42 8.99 -14.31 -25.42
CA VAL A 42 10.25 -15.04 -25.33
C VAL A 42 10.58 -15.37 -23.87
N ALA A 43 10.57 -14.35 -23.01
CA ALA A 43 10.91 -14.50 -21.61
C ALA A 43 10.18 -13.45 -20.74
N VAL A 44 9.92 -13.82 -19.50
CA VAL A 44 9.49 -12.91 -18.44
C VAL A 44 10.32 -13.21 -17.21
N THR A 45 10.93 -12.18 -16.63
CA THR A 45 11.52 -12.24 -15.29
C THR A 45 10.58 -11.48 -14.35
N ASP A 46 10.12 -12.17 -13.32
CA ASP A 46 9.29 -11.57 -12.28
C ASP A 46 10.06 -10.46 -11.56
N ALA A 47 9.32 -9.47 -11.07
CA ALA A 47 9.88 -8.45 -10.21
C ALA A 47 10.04 -9.02 -8.79
N ASP A 48 11.03 -8.55 -8.05
CA ASP A 48 11.29 -8.98 -6.69
C ASP A 48 10.85 -7.91 -5.70
N CYS A 49 10.09 -8.34 -4.70
CA CYS A 49 9.91 -7.61 -3.46
C CYS A 49 9.30 -6.22 -3.64
N GLY A 50 8.35 -6.14 -4.58
CA GLY A 50 7.64 -4.90 -4.92
C GLY A 50 8.49 -3.87 -5.66
N SER A 51 9.73 -4.21 -6.01
CA SER A 51 10.61 -3.37 -6.82
C SER A 51 10.17 -3.39 -8.29
N ALA A 52 10.66 -2.44 -9.07
CA ALA A 52 10.50 -2.40 -10.51
C ALA A 52 11.77 -2.94 -11.18
N ASN A 53 12.09 -4.22 -10.99
CA ASN A 53 13.29 -4.89 -11.52
C ASN A 53 12.94 -6.09 -12.43
N GLY A 54 11.66 -6.33 -12.70
CA GLY A 54 11.21 -7.34 -13.65
C GLY A 54 11.56 -6.97 -15.09
N LEU A 55 11.45 -7.96 -15.97
CA LEU A 55 11.80 -7.86 -17.38
C LEU A 55 10.78 -8.60 -18.23
N ILE A 56 10.41 -8.04 -19.38
CA ILE A 56 9.66 -8.72 -20.43
C ILE A 56 10.51 -8.69 -21.71
N GLN A 57 10.63 -9.85 -22.36
CA GLN A 57 11.21 -10.00 -23.69
C GLN A 57 10.20 -10.61 -24.65
N VAL A 58 9.97 -9.94 -25.78
CA VAL A 58 9.11 -10.37 -26.87
C VAL A 58 9.88 -10.40 -28.19
N GLU A 59 9.36 -11.15 -29.16
CA GLU A 59 9.86 -11.16 -30.52
C GLU A 59 8.71 -10.95 -31.52
N GLY A 60 9.00 -10.24 -32.60
CA GLY A 60 8.08 -10.01 -33.70
C GLY A 60 8.32 -11.03 -34.81
N VAL A 61 7.26 -11.58 -35.36
CA VAL A 61 7.31 -12.54 -36.47
C VAL A 61 6.57 -11.96 -37.67
N ALA A 62 7.28 -11.83 -38.80
CA ALA A 62 6.74 -11.43 -40.09
C ALA A 62 7.58 -12.05 -41.23
N THR A 63 7.20 -11.77 -42.48
CA THR A 63 8.05 -12.04 -43.65
C THR A 63 9.39 -11.31 -43.55
N GLU A 64 10.43 -11.87 -44.16
CA GLU A 64 11.81 -11.36 -44.08
C GLU A 64 11.93 -9.85 -44.36
N GLY A 65 12.74 -9.15 -43.57
CA GLY A 65 13.10 -7.74 -43.79
C GLY A 65 12.21 -6.68 -43.14
N VAL A 66 11.23 -7.06 -42.33
CA VAL A 66 10.37 -6.12 -41.59
C VAL A 66 11.09 -5.60 -40.34
N VAL A 67 11.08 -4.28 -40.14
CA VAL A 67 11.50 -3.64 -38.89
C VAL A 67 10.29 -3.44 -38.00
N PHE A 68 10.39 -3.89 -36.75
CA PHE A 68 9.35 -3.74 -35.75
C PHE A 68 9.67 -2.62 -34.77
N LYS A 69 8.64 -1.91 -34.36
CA LYS A 69 8.63 -1.02 -33.20
C LYS A 69 7.76 -1.66 -32.13
N PHE A 70 8.29 -1.83 -30.94
CA PHE A 70 7.55 -2.30 -29.77
C PHE A 70 7.28 -1.14 -28.82
N SER A 71 6.10 -1.07 -28.25
CA SER A 71 5.74 -0.11 -27.21
C SER A 71 5.12 -0.81 -25.99
N LEU A 72 5.42 -0.27 -24.81
CA LEU A 72 4.86 -0.68 -23.53
C LEU A 72 4.75 0.58 -22.66
N ASN A 73 3.52 1.02 -22.37
CA ASN A 73 3.25 2.30 -21.71
C ASN A 73 3.98 3.46 -22.44
N ASP A 74 4.86 4.19 -21.75
CA ASP A 74 5.66 5.29 -22.30
C ASP A 74 7.04 4.84 -22.86
N GLN A 75 7.33 3.53 -22.87
CA GLN A 75 8.60 2.99 -23.39
C GLN A 75 8.43 2.47 -24.83
N GLU A 76 9.41 2.74 -25.68
CA GLU A 76 9.46 2.24 -27.06
C GLU A 76 10.86 1.72 -27.40
N ASN A 77 10.96 0.64 -28.16
CA ASN A 77 12.24 0.10 -28.65
C ASN A 77 12.04 -0.79 -29.90
N THR A 78 13.14 -1.28 -30.47
CA THR A 78 13.13 -2.24 -31.60
C THR A 78 13.69 -3.61 -31.22
N THR A 79 14.06 -3.82 -29.95
CA THR A 79 14.69 -5.05 -29.46
C THR A 79 13.68 -6.03 -28.86
N GLY A 80 12.49 -5.56 -28.52
CA GLY A 80 11.48 -6.32 -27.78
C GLY A 80 11.80 -6.53 -26.30
N ILE A 81 12.81 -5.83 -25.76
CA ILE A 81 13.24 -5.98 -24.36
C ILE A 81 12.78 -4.76 -23.54
N PHE A 82 11.99 -5.01 -22.50
CA PHE A 82 11.54 -4.02 -21.53
C PHE A 82 12.03 -4.39 -20.14
N GLU A 83 12.78 -3.49 -19.52
CA GLU A 83 13.39 -3.68 -18.20
C GLU A 83 12.81 -2.71 -17.18
N ASN A 84 13.10 -2.96 -15.89
CA ASN A 84 12.64 -2.16 -14.77
C ASN A 84 11.12 -2.13 -14.61
N LEU A 85 10.49 -3.30 -14.78
CA LEU A 85 9.05 -3.46 -14.65
C LEU A 85 8.68 -3.88 -13.22
N ALA A 86 7.69 -3.21 -12.65
CA ALA A 86 7.10 -3.64 -11.38
C ALA A 86 6.19 -4.85 -11.60
N ALA A 87 5.75 -5.50 -10.52
CA ALA A 87 4.71 -6.51 -10.64
C ALA A 87 3.42 -5.88 -11.18
N GLY A 88 2.85 -6.46 -12.24
CA GLY A 88 1.72 -5.89 -12.94
C GLY A 88 1.41 -6.62 -14.24
N SER A 89 0.25 -6.27 -14.83
CA SER A 89 -0.15 -6.73 -16.15
C SER A 89 0.28 -5.72 -17.20
N TYR A 90 0.93 -6.19 -18.25
CA TYR A 90 1.53 -5.37 -19.29
C TYR A 90 0.99 -5.76 -20.66
N THR A 91 0.52 -4.78 -21.42
CA THR A 91 0.17 -4.93 -22.83
C THR A 91 1.28 -4.32 -23.68
N ILE A 92 1.93 -5.16 -24.49
CA ILE A 92 2.97 -4.79 -25.43
C ILE A 92 2.29 -4.64 -26.78
N GLU A 93 2.49 -3.52 -27.46
CA GLU A 93 2.06 -3.33 -28.84
C GLU A 93 3.27 -3.48 -29.77
N ILE A 94 3.04 -4.08 -30.94
CA ILE A 94 4.01 -4.18 -32.02
C ILE A 94 3.45 -3.43 -33.22
N GLU A 95 4.27 -2.59 -33.85
CA GLU A 95 3.94 -1.81 -35.04
C GLU A 95 4.99 -2.05 -36.14
N THR A 96 4.56 -2.28 -37.38
CA THR A 96 5.45 -2.30 -38.56
C THR A 96 5.54 -0.91 -39.18
N ILE A 97 6.57 -0.66 -40.02
CA ILE A 97 6.72 0.60 -40.76
C ILE A 97 5.51 0.98 -41.62
N ASP A 98 4.74 -0.03 -42.05
CA ASP A 98 3.53 0.14 -42.86
C ASP A 98 2.29 0.45 -42.00
N GLY A 99 2.45 0.65 -40.69
CA GLY A 99 1.39 1.02 -39.75
C GLY A 99 0.51 -0.15 -39.30
N CYS A 100 0.94 -1.40 -39.52
CA CYS A 100 0.23 -2.57 -39.01
C CYS A 100 0.52 -2.78 -37.53
N THR A 101 -0.51 -2.89 -36.71
CA THR A 101 -0.37 -3.08 -35.27
C THR A 101 -0.91 -4.43 -34.78
N ASN A 102 -0.30 -4.98 -33.74
CA ASN A 102 -0.84 -6.10 -32.96
C ASN A 102 -0.42 -5.94 -31.50
N SER A 103 -0.96 -6.74 -30.58
CA SER A 103 -0.63 -6.63 -29.16
C SER A 103 -0.59 -7.98 -28.45
N LEU A 104 0.25 -8.08 -27.42
CA LEU A 104 0.36 -9.21 -26.50
C LEU A 104 0.24 -8.71 -25.06
N THR A 105 -0.55 -9.38 -24.23
CA THR A 105 -0.62 -9.12 -22.80
C THR A 105 0.09 -10.24 -22.02
N THR A 106 0.92 -9.87 -21.05
CA THR A 106 1.57 -10.79 -20.10
C THR A 106 1.70 -10.13 -18.72
N ASP A 107 1.95 -10.93 -17.69
CA ASP A 107 2.09 -10.45 -16.33
C ASP A 107 3.54 -10.61 -15.85
N VAL A 108 4.08 -9.57 -15.21
CA VAL A 108 5.25 -9.67 -14.33
C VAL A 108 4.73 -9.92 -12.93
N LYS A 109 5.06 -11.05 -12.32
CA LYS A 109 4.63 -11.32 -10.93
C LYS A 109 5.59 -10.66 -9.96
N ASN A 110 5.19 -10.62 -8.69
CA ASN A 110 6.08 -10.32 -7.59
C ASN A 110 6.62 -11.65 -7.04
N ALA A 111 7.79 -12.09 -7.49
CA ALA A 111 8.40 -13.32 -7.02
C ALA A 111 9.00 -13.13 -5.62
N ASN A 112 8.84 -14.16 -4.78
CA ASN A 112 9.65 -14.41 -3.58
C ASN A 112 9.85 -13.22 -2.61
N GLY A 113 8.79 -12.48 -2.27
CA GLY A 113 8.85 -11.63 -1.07
C GLY A 113 8.84 -12.49 0.20
N VAL A 114 9.66 -12.13 1.20
CA VAL A 114 9.49 -12.64 2.57
C VAL A 114 8.15 -12.19 3.13
N ASN A 115 7.42 -13.08 3.79
CA ASN A 115 6.23 -12.77 4.57
C ASN A 115 6.52 -13.03 6.04
N ILE A 116 5.90 -12.25 6.94
CA ILE A 116 6.06 -12.44 8.38
C ILE A 116 4.76 -12.64 9.13
N SER A 117 4.80 -13.61 10.04
CA SER A 117 3.84 -13.79 11.11
C SER A 117 4.56 -13.69 12.47
N GLY A 118 3.81 -13.68 13.56
CA GLY A 118 4.40 -13.57 14.89
C GLY A 118 3.38 -13.30 15.98
N GLU A 119 3.86 -13.38 17.20
CA GLU A 119 3.08 -13.24 18.43
C GLU A 119 3.80 -12.27 19.38
N ALA A 120 3.04 -11.38 20.01
CA ALA A 120 3.51 -10.50 21.06
C ALA A 120 3.02 -11.02 22.41
N PHE A 121 3.92 -11.10 23.38
CA PHE A 121 3.64 -11.55 24.73
C PHE A 121 3.65 -10.35 25.68
N LYS A 122 2.74 -10.41 26.66
CA LYS A 122 2.51 -9.32 27.61
C LYS A 122 3.78 -8.95 28.39
N SER A 123 3.87 -7.68 28.76
CA SER A 123 4.93 -7.12 29.60
C SER A 123 4.37 -6.62 30.94
N GLY A 124 5.15 -6.84 31.98
CA GLY A 124 5.00 -6.16 33.26
C GLY A 124 5.27 -4.66 33.14
N CYS A 125 4.54 -3.89 33.93
CA CYS A 125 4.71 -2.45 34.00
C CYS A 125 6.01 -2.13 34.76
N GLY A 126 6.92 -1.41 34.10
CA GLY A 126 8.22 -1.04 34.68
C GLY A 126 9.28 -2.15 34.69
N THR A 127 8.92 -3.40 34.40
CA THR A 127 9.87 -4.52 34.30
C THR A 127 10.31 -4.80 32.86
N ASN A 128 9.55 -4.32 31.88
CA ASN A 128 9.77 -4.56 30.45
C ASN A 128 9.89 -6.05 30.11
N SER A 129 9.17 -6.94 30.79
CA SER A 129 9.26 -8.39 30.58
C SER A 129 8.63 -8.89 29.27
N GLY A 130 8.11 -7.99 28.43
CA GLY A 130 7.49 -8.34 27.16
C GLY A 130 8.48 -8.91 26.15
N ARG A 131 7.93 -9.70 25.21
CA ARG A 131 8.69 -10.22 24.09
C ARG A 131 7.84 -10.33 22.83
N ILE A 132 8.47 -10.29 21.67
CA ILE A 132 7.86 -10.55 20.38
C ILE A 132 8.63 -11.69 19.71
N THR A 133 7.92 -12.71 19.24
CA THR A 133 8.49 -13.77 18.39
C THR A 133 7.95 -13.62 16.97
N VAL A 134 8.83 -13.83 16.00
CA VAL A 134 8.54 -13.62 14.57
C VAL A 134 8.84 -14.90 13.81
N GLN A 135 8.05 -15.20 12.80
CA GLN A 135 8.33 -16.25 11.83
C GLN A 135 8.32 -15.63 10.44
N ALA A 136 9.30 -16.01 9.61
CA ALA A 136 9.42 -15.59 8.24
C ALA A 136 9.30 -16.79 7.29
N GLU A 137 8.55 -16.61 6.21
CA GLU A 137 8.31 -17.61 5.17
C GLU A 137 8.38 -16.95 3.79
N GLY A 138 8.69 -17.73 2.74
CA GLY A 138 8.94 -17.18 1.41
C GLY A 138 10.27 -16.42 1.31
N GLY A 139 10.59 -15.89 0.14
CA GLY A 139 11.87 -15.21 -0.09
C GLY A 139 13.10 -16.11 0.00
N ALA A 140 14.27 -15.46 0.01
CA ALA A 140 15.56 -16.12 0.08
C ALA A 140 16.09 -16.19 1.52
N THR A 141 16.58 -17.37 1.95
CA THR A 141 17.22 -17.53 3.26
C THR A 141 18.72 -17.18 3.20
N PRO A 142 19.35 -16.75 4.32
CA PRO A 142 18.80 -16.54 5.66
C PRO A 142 17.98 -15.24 5.83
N TYR A 143 17.13 -15.19 6.86
CA TYR A 143 16.36 -13.99 7.22
C TYR A 143 17.04 -13.21 8.35
N GLN A 144 16.85 -11.89 8.35
CA GLN A 144 17.21 -10.98 9.43
C GLN A 144 15.98 -10.21 9.91
N PHE A 145 15.94 -9.87 11.19
CA PHE A 145 14.81 -9.20 11.83
C PHE A 145 15.28 -7.95 12.56
N LYS A 146 14.44 -6.92 12.62
CA LYS A 146 14.63 -5.75 13.49
C LYS A 146 13.29 -5.24 14.00
N ILE A 147 13.33 -4.47 15.08
CA ILE A 147 12.29 -3.48 15.41
C ILE A 147 12.70 -2.16 14.75
N ALA A 148 11.74 -1.40 14.22
CA ALA A 148 12.01 -0.10 13.61
C ALA A 148 12.81 0.82 14.56
N GLY A 149 13.94 1.35 14.06
CA GLY A 149 14.88 2.14 14.85
C GLY A 149 16.01 1.33 15.53
N GLN A 150 15.99 0.00 15.41
CA GLN A 150 17.07 -0.89 15.89
C GLN A 150 17.86 -1.50 14.73
N ALA A 151 19.00 -2.11 15.04
CA ALA A 151 19.80 -2.87 14.08
C ALA A 151 19.15 -4.23 13.76
N PHE A 152 19.49 -4.79 12.59
CA PHE A 152 19.10 -6.14 12.24
C PHE A 152 19.86 -7.19 13.08
N GLN A 153 19.17 -8.27 13.40
CA GLN A 153 19.67 -9.45 14.09
C GLN A 153 19.14 -10.71 13.40
N ASP A 154 19.87 -11.82 13.50
CA ASP A 154 19.41 -13.10 12.93
C ASP A 154 18.38 -13.81 13.84
N ALA A 155 18.36 -13.45 15.13
CA ALA A 155 17.40 -13.98 16.08
C ALA A 155 15.99 -13.42 15.80
N ASN A 156 15.01 -14.30 15.80
CA ASN A 156 13.61 -13.98 15.52
C ASN A 156 12.80 -13.63 16.80
N GLU A 157 13.49 -13.41 17.91
CA GLU A 157 12.88 -13.02 19.19
C GLU A 157 13.45 -11.68 19.66
N PHE A 158 12.55 -10.77 20.06
CA PHE A 158 12.87 -9.52 20.71
C PHE A 158 12.37 -9.59 22.16
N THR A 159 13.25 -9.35 23.12
CA THR A 159 12.94 -9.39 24.56
C THR A 159 13.14 -8.03 25.20
N ASN A 160 12.80 -7.90 26.48
CA ASN A 160 12.94 -6.66 27.26
C ASN A 160 12.08 -5.51 26.72
N LEU A 161 10.89 -5.83 26.19
CA LEU A 161 9.98 -4.85 25.60
C LEU A 161 8.99 -4.34 26.64
N SER A 162 8.84 -3.02 26.74
CA SER A 162 7.75 -2.40 27.50
C SER A 162 6.41 -2.58 26.78
N PRO A 163 5.26 -2.41 27.45
CA PRO A 163 3.97 -2.30 26.76
C PRO A 163 4.02 -1.20 25.69
N GLY A 164 3.48 -1.49 24.51
CA GLY A 164 3.51 -0.57 23.37
C GLY A 164 3.41 -1.25 22.01
N LYS A 165 3.38 -0.43 20.97
CA LYS A 165 3.33 -0.85 19.57
C LYS A 165 4.73 -0.88 18.97
N TYR A 166 5.06 -1.97 18.31
CA TYR A 166 6.37 -2.21 17.69
C TYR A 166 6.19 -2.55 16.22
N VAL A 167 6.87 -1.83 15.35
CA VAL A 167 6.95 -2.17 13.93
C VAL A 167 8.13 -3.13 13.75
N VAL A 168 7.80 -4.41 13.57
CA VAL A 168 8.78 -5.46 13.26
C VAL A 168 9.03 -5.45 11.77
N ILE A 169 10.30 -5.55 11.38
CA ILE A 169 10.72 -5.62 9.99
C ILE A 169 11.56 -6.88 9.81
N ALA A 170 11.22 -7.71 8.83
CA ALA A 170 12.08 -8.81 8.39
C ALA A 170 12.67 -8.51 7.03
N ARG A 171 13.89 -8.96 6.84
CA ARG A 171 14.64 -8.89 5.59
C ARG A 171 15.09 -10.28 5.19
N ASP A 172 14.97 -10.61 3.92
CA ASP A 172 15.50 -11.84 3.35
C ASP A 172 16.92 -11.65 2.76
N ALA A 173 17.54 -12.73 2.26
CA ALA A 173 18.86 -12.65 1.64
C ALA A 173 18.86 -11.94 0.27
N GLY A 174 17.69 -11.82 -0.37
CA GLY A 174 17.48 -11.02 -1.58
C GLY A 174 17.42 -9.52 -1.30
N GLY A 175 17.37 -9.10 -0.03
CA GLY A 175 17.29 -7.70 0.39
C GLY A 175 15.87 -7.19 0.58
N CYS A 176 14.88 -8.07 0.53
CA CYS A 176 13.46 -7.75 0.57
C CYS A 176 12.99 -7.49 1.98
N GLU A 177 12.40 -6.31 2.24
CA GLU A 177 11.89 -5.96 3.57
C GLU A 177 10.35 -5.98 3.62
N VAL A 178 9.81 -6.65 4.63
CA VAL A 178 8.39 -6.52 5.01
C VAL A 178 8.26 -6.07 6.45
N SER A 179 7.22 -5.30 6.73
CA SER A 179 6.97 -4.77 8.06
C SER A 179 5.58 -5.16 8.57
N ARG A 180 5.48 -5.35 9.90
CA ARG A 180 4.23 -5.67 10.59
C ARG A 180 4.22 -4.98 11.95
N GLU A 181 3.14 -4.27 12.25
CA GLU A 181 2.91 -3.75 13.60
C GLU A 181 2.45 -4.89 14.52
N MET A 182 3.07 -4.99 15.69
CA MET A 182 2.71 -5.91 16.77
C MET A 182 2.59 -5.12 18.07
N GLU A 183 1.61 -5.48 18.90
CA GLU A 183 1.32 -4.77 20.14
C GLU A 183 1.66 -5.65 21.35
N VAL A 184 2.62 -5.20 22.16
CA VAL A 184 2.93 -5.78 23.46
C VAL A 184 1.99 -5.15 24.47
N LYS A 185 1.09 -5.97 25.01
CA LYS A 185 0.12 -5.54 26.02
C LYS A 185 0.68 -5.57 27.43
N SER A 186 0.06 -4.85 28.35
CA SER A 186 0.35 -4.94 29.76
C SER A 186 -0.12 -6.30 30.31
N ASP A 187 0.61 -6.85 31.28
CA ASP A 187 0.17 -8.02 32.06
C ASP A 187 -0.77 -7.65 33.22
N VAL A 188 -0.99 -6.36 33.47
CA VAL A 188 -1.89 -5.88 34.53
C VAL A 188 -3.32 -6.28 34.20
N ALA A 189 -3.86 -7.16 35.03
CA ALA A 189 -5.23 -7.61 34.91
C ALA A 189 -6.22 -6.52 35.37
N PHE A 190 -7.40 -6.50 34.75
CA PHE A 190 -8.50 -5.65 35.19
C PHE A 190 -8.86 -5.86 36.67
N SER A 191 -8.75 -7.09 37.18
CA SER A 191 -9.01 -7.40 38.60
C SER A 191 -8.05 -6.69 39.54
N THR A 192 -6.77 -6.51 39.15
CA THR A 192 -5.77 -5.76 39.93
C THR A 192 -6.16 -4.30 40.01
N VAL A 193 -6.43 -3.66 38.86
CA VAL A 193 -6.87 -2.25 38.81
C VAL A 193 -8.16 -2.04 39.57
N LYS A 194 -9.13 -2.95 39.40
CA LYS A 194 -10.39 -2.93 40.16
C LYS A 194 -10.14 -3.01 41.66
N SER A 195 -9.23 -3.87 42.11
CA SER A 195 -8.86 -4.00 43.53
C SER A 195 -8.26 -2.69 44.05
N ILE A 196 -7.24 -2.15 43.37
CA ILE A 196 -6.58 -0.89 43.74
C ILE A 196 -7.59 0.25 43.81
N VAL A 197 -8.42 0.42 42.79
CA VAL A 197 -9.44 1.47 42.76
C VAL A 197 -10.49 1.29 43.86
N SER A 198 -10.86 0.04 44.18
CA SER A 198 -11.84 -0.25 45.24
C SER A 198 -11.29 -0.07 46.66
N GLN A 199 -10.01 -0.34 46.88
CA GLN A 199 -9.34 -0.19 48.17
C GLN A 199 -8.95 1.28 48.40
N ASN A 200 -8.53 1.99 47.35
CA ASN A 200 -8.07 3.37 47.41
C ASN A 200 -9.19 4.39 47.17
N CYS A 201 -10.38 4.10 47.71
CA CYS A 201 -11.57 4.96 47.68
C CYS A 201 -11.40 6.22 48.56
N ALA A 202 -10.38 7.02 48.23
CA ALA A 202 -10.03 8.33 48.79
C ALA A 202 -10.62 9.51 47.98
N THR A 203 -11.63 9.28 47.12
CA THR A 203 -12.30 10.36 46.36
C THR A 203 -13.76 10.54 46.81
N SER A 204 -13.93 11.45 47.78
CA SER A 204 -15.05 12.41 47.97
C SER A 204 -16.52 11.95 47.94
N SER A 205 -16.82 10.66 47.94
CA SER A 205 -18.03 10.14 48.58
C SER A 205 -17.88 10.04 50.10
N CYS A 206 -16.63 10.06 50.59
CA CYS A 206 -16.32 9.95 52.02
C CYS A 206 -16.37 11.28 52.80
N HIS A 207 -16.58 12.43 52.14
CA HIS A 207 -16.65 13.76 52.78
C HIS A 207 -17.72 14.69 52.15
N GLY A 208 -18.88 14.17 51.70
CA GLY A 208 -19.89 15.07 51.14
C GLY A 208 -21.19 14.52 50.54
N GLY A 209 -21.52 13.24 50.70
CA GLY A 209 -22.89 12.75 50.43
C GLY A 209 -23.23 12.32 48.99
N ASN A 210 -22.28 12.19 48.08
CA ASN A 210 -22.53 11.48 46.81
C ASN A 210 -22.08 10.02 46.92
N VAL A 211 -22.87 9.10 46.39
CA VAL A 211 -22.62 7.64 46.41
C VAL A 211 -21.21 7.31 45.93
N SER A 212 -20.57 6.33 46.60
CA SER A 212 -19.32 5.72 46.14
C SER A 212 -19.45 5.39 44.65
N PRO A 213 -18.46 5.70 43.78
CA PRO A 213 -18.55 5.34 42.37
C PRO A 213 -18.93 3.87 42.27
N ASP A 214 -19.94 3.53 41.48
CA ASP A 214 -20.36 2.13 41.37
C ASP A 214 -19.25 1.33 40.66
N PHE A 215 -18.37 0.70 41.45
CA PHE A 215 -17.25 -0.14 41.00
C PHE A 215 -17.71 -1.52 40.52
N ARG A 216 -19.01 -1.74 40.36
CA ARG A 216 -19.58 -2.91 39.66
C ARG A 216 -19.74 -2.65 38.17
N VAL A 217 -19.68 -1.38 37.75
CA VAL A 217 -19.81 -0.96 36.36
C VAL A 217 -18.44 -0.65 35.78
N GLU A 218 -18.09 -1.34 34.71
CA GLU A 218 -16.79 -1.26 34.04
C GLU A 218 -16.44 0.17 33.59
N SER A 219 -17.40 0.89 33.00
CA SER A 219 -17.19 2.26 32.54
C SER A 219 -16.83 3.24 33.68
N ASN A 220 -17.29 2.98 34.89
CA ASN A 220 -16.91 3.76 36.07
C ASN A 220 -15.47 3.46 36.50
N ILE A 221 -15.03 2.20 36.43
CA ILE A 221 -13.65 1.80 36.74
C ILE A 221 -12.71 2.44 35.71
N LEU A 222 -13.04 2.35 34.42
CA LEU A 222 -12.28 2.98 33.33
C LEU A 222 -12.17 4.51 33.49
N SER A 223 -13.29 5.17 33.81
CA SER A 223 -13.33 6.62 34.07
C SER A 223 -12.45 7.01 35.26
N ASN A 224 -12.48 6.23 36.34
CA ASN A 224 -11.70 6.50 37.54
C ASN A 224 -10.20 6.23 37.33
N ALA A 225 -9.83 5.13 36.69
CA ALA A 225 -8.44 4.82 36.31
C ALA A 225 -7.84 5.93 35.43
N SER A 226 -8.60 6.41 34.44
CA SER A 226 -8.19 7.53 33.58
C SER A 226 -8.02 8.85 34.36
N LYS A 227 -8.89 9.14 35.32
CA LYS A 227 -8.75 10.31 36.21
C LYS A 227 -7.53 10.20 37.12
N ILE A 228 -7.25 9.01 37.66
CA ILE A 228 -6.06 8.74 38.48
C ILE A 228 -4.82 9.00 37.64
N LYS A 229 -4.76 8.46 36.41
CA LYS A 229 -3.65 8.72 35.47
C LYS A 229 -3.42 10.22 35.25
N SER A 230 -4.48 10.97 34.90
CA SER A 230 -4.39 12.42 34.66
C SER A 230 -3.90 13.19 35.89
N ARG A 231 -4.33 12.79 37.09
CA ARG A 231 -3.90 13.40 38.36
C ARG A 231 -2.47 13.05 38.75
N THR A 232 -2.02 11.84 38.42
CA THR A 232 -0.62 11.42 38.55
C THR A 232 0.28 12.25 37.64
N GLU A 233 -0.07 12.37 36.35
CA GLU A 233 0.68 13.17 35.37
C GLU A 233 0.79 14.65 35.80
N SER A 234 -0.26 15.18 36.44
CA SER A 234 -0.30 16.55 36.97
C SER A 234 0.20 16.71 38.41
N LYS A 235 0.73 15.64 39.05
CA LYS A 235 1.21 15.61 40.44
C LYS A 235 0.19 16.10 41.47
N SER A 236 -1.11 15.97 41.17
CA SER A 236 -2.19 16.44 42.03
C SER A 236 -2.72 15.35 42.98
N MET A 237 -2.09 14.17 43.01
CA MET A 237 -2.38 13.07 43.93
C MET A 237 -1.10 12.56 44.58
N PRO A 238 -1.16 12.11 45.84
CA PRO A 238 -2.36 12.07 46.71
C PRO A 238 -2.55 13.39 47.48
N PRO A 239 -3.80 13.78 47.82
CA PRO A 239 -4.01 14.85 48.80
C PRO A 239 -3.46 14.39 50.15
N SER A 240 -2.57 15.16 50.75
CA SER A 240 -1.90 14.87 52.02
C SER A 240 -2.84 14.71 53.22
N SER A 241 -4.14 15.05 53.07
CA SER A 241 -5.14 15.05 54.13
C SER A 241 -5.97 13.78 54.28
N SER A 242 -5.87 12.79 53.37
CA SER A 242 -6.75 11.61 53.38
C SER A 242 -6.23 10.40 54.15
N GLY A 243 -4.95 10.36 54.53
CA GLY A 243 -4.33 9.22 55.24
C GLY A 243 -4.27 7.90 54.46
N ILE A 244 -4.87 7.85 53.26
CA ILE A 244 -4.85 6.74 52.31
C ILE A 244 -4.26 7.30 51.01
N SER A 245 -3.12 6.75 50.61
CA SER A 245 -2.33 7.16 49.46
C SER A 245 -2.05 5.93 48.61
N LEU A 246 -2.23 6.06 47.30
CA LEU A 246 -1.69 5.06 46.37
C LEU A 246 -0.17 5.01 46.51
N THR A 247 0.41 3.81 46.39
CA THR A 247 1.86 3.68 46.22
C THR A 247 2.28 4.07 44.81
N ASN A 248 3.58 4.32 44.61
CA ASN A 248 4.10 4.60 43.28
C ASN A 248 3.88 3.40 42.33
N GLU A 249 3.94 2.18 42.86
CA GLU A 249 3.68 0.94 42.12
C GLU A 249 2.21 0.85 41.67
N GLU A 250 1.25 1.08 42.57
CA GLU A 250 -0.18 1.06 42.22
C GLU A 250 -0.54 2.12 41.15
N ILE A 251 0.08 3.30 41.27
CA ILE A 251 -0.04 4.37 40.27
C ILE A 251 0.49 3.93 38.91
N GLN A 252 1.64 3.26 38.88
CA GLN A 252 2.25 2.77 37.65
C GLN A 252 1.41 1.66 37.01
N GLU A 253 0.87 0.72 37.78
CA GLU A 253 -0.01 -0.34 37.28
C GLU A 253 -1.27 0.23 36.62
N ILE A 254 -1.93 1.20 37.28
CA ILE A 254 -3.11 1.88 36.71
C ILE A 254 -2.75 2.62 35.42
N ALA A 255 -1.68 3.42 35.43
CA ALA A 255 -1.28 4.22 34.27
C ALA A 255 -0.94 3.35 33.05
N CYS A 256 -0.24 2.24 33.30
CA CYS A 256 0.17 1.27 32.30
C CYS A 256 -1.02 0.52 31.70
N TRP A 257 -1.94 0.03 32.54
CA TRP A 257 -3.18 -0.61 32.07
C TRP A 257 -4.04 0.34 31.22
N VAL A 258 -4.16 1.61 31.63
CA VAL A 258 -4.89 2.63 30.83
C VAL A 258 -4.19 2.91 29.50
N ASN A 259 -2.86 2.98 29.47
CA ASN A 259 -2.09 3.20 28.23
C ASN A 259 -2.21 2.02 27.26
N ASP A 260 -2.44 0.81 27.75
CA ASP A 260 -2.70 -0.39 26.96
C ASP A 260 -4.16 -0.52 26.47
N GLY A 261 -4.91 0.58 26.50
CA GLY A 261 -6.32 0.58 26.09
C GLY A 261 -7.27 -0.03 27.11
N ALA A 262 -6.81 -0.28 28.33
CA ALA A 262 -7.61 -0.70 29.47
C ALA A 262 -8.40 -1.99 29.21
N SER A 263 -7.71 -3.03 28.73
CA SER A 263 -8.32 -4.32 28.39
C SER A 263 -8.92 -5.03 29.61
N GLN A 264 -10.11 -5.61 29.44
CA GLN A 264 -10.78 -6.46 30.43
C GLN A 264 -10.04 -7.78 30.66
#